data_AF-A0A6B3G1A4-F1
#
_entry.id   AF-A0A6B3G1A4-F1
#
_cell.length_a   1.000
_cell.length_b   1.000
_cell.length_c   1.000
_cell.angle_alpha   90.00
_cell.angle_beta   90.00
_cell.angle_gamma   90.00
#
_symmetry.space_group_name_H-M   'P 1'
#
loop_
_entity.id
_entity.type
_entity.pdbx_description
1 polymer ?
#
loop_
_entity_poly.entity_id
_entity_poly.type
_entity_poly.pdbx_seq_one_letter_code
_entity_poly.pdbx_strand_id
1 'polypeptide(L)'
;HAGLLAASGAEGRRLLADAAHHWRFDVQEAVVEGDGVAAFGVLAGRFPGGTQPAELHRAGHDTPLAVQVAPHYPLSSRSPDACLRVDGAQLDDVAPPAVLLPSGCNSGQADR
;
A
#
# COMPACT_ATOMS: atom_id res chain seq x y z
N HIS A 1 -4.10 -1.67 -19.58
CA HIS A 1 -4.59 -3.07 -19.59
C HIS A 1 -5.78 -3.33 -18.67
N ALA A 2 -5.94 -2.69 -17.51
CA ALA A 2 -7.06 -2.94 -16.60
C ALA A 2 -8.47 -2.73 -17.21
N GLY A 3 -8.63 -1.82 -18.16
CA GLY A 3 -9.91 -1.59 -18.84
C GLY A 3 -10.39 -2.78 -19.68
N LEU A 4 -9.48 -3.55 -20.27
CA LEU A 4 -9.83 -4.76 -21.04
C LEU A 4 -10.26 -5.90 -20.12
N LEU A 5 -9.59 -6.05 -18.97
CA LEU A 5 -9.97 -7.04 -17.96
C LEU A 5 -11.32 -6.69 -17.30
N ALA A 6 -11.55 -5.42 -16.95
CA ALA A 6 -12.85 -5.01 -16.41
C ALA A 6 -14.01 -5.22 -17.41
N ALA A 7 -13.73 -5.10 -18.71
CA ALA A 7 -14.66 -5.39 -19.79
C ALA A 7 -14.88 -6.90 -20.05
N SER A 8 -14.07 -7.78 -19.46
CA SER A 8 -14.14 -9.25 -19.64
C SER A 8 -15.18 -9.94 -18.75
N GLY A 9 -16.17 -9.20 -18.25
CA GLY A 9 -17.24 -9.75 -17.42
C GLY A 9 -16.83 -10.00 -15.96
N ALA A 10 -17.55 -10.91 -15.29
CA ALA A 10 -17.38 -11.15 -13.85
C ALA A 10 -15.99 -11.68 -13.49
N GLU A 11 -15.41 -12.52 -14.34
CA GLU A 11 -14.08 -13.11 -14.12
C GLU A 11 -12.97 -12.07 -14.16
N GLY A 12 -13.00 -11.16 -15.14
CA GLY A 12 -12.02 -10.09 -15.21
C GLY A 12 -12.11 -9.10 -14.05
N ARG A 13 -13.31 -8.86 -13.50
CA ARG A 13 -13.48 -8.09 -12.26
C ARG A 13 -12.94 -8.83 -11.04
N ARG A 14 -13.14 -10.15 -10.97
CA ARG A 14 -12.57 -11.00 -9.91
C ARG A 14 -11.05 -10.96 -9.92
N LEU A 15 -10.42 -11.15 -11.07
CA LEU A 15 -8.95 -11.07 -11.21
C LEU A 15 -8.41 -9.69 -10.82
N LEU A 16 -9.13 -8.61 -11.13
CA LEU A 16 -8.76 -7.25 -10.69
C LEU A 16 -8.91 -7.06 -9.18
N ALA A 17 -9.94 -7.66 -8.57
CA ALA A 17 -10.13 -7.65 -7.12
C ALA A 17 -9.03 -8.46 -6.41
N ASP A 18 -8.68 -9.64 -6.92
CA ASP A 18 -7.58 -10.44 -6.38
C ASP A 18 -6.25 -9.66 -6.49
N ALA A 19 -5.97 -9.04 -7.65
CA ALA A 19 -4.79 -8.20 -7.85
C ALA A 19 -4.73 -6.96 -6.93
N ALA A 20 -5.87 -6.44 -6.46
CA ALA A 20 -5.91 -5.32 -5.53
C ALA A 20 -5.32 -5.65 -4.15
N HIS A 21 -5.19 -6.93 -3.81
CA HIS A 21 -4.52 -7.41 -2.60
C HIS A 21 -3.00 -7.60 -2.79
N HIS A 22 -2.44 -7.23 -3.94
CA HIS A 22 -1.05 -7.46 -4.29
C HIS A 22 -0.33 -6.15 -4.63
N TRP A 23 -0.20 -5.28 -3.63
CA TRP A 23 0.67 -4.10 -3.69
C TRP A 23 1.66 -4.09 -2.52
N ARG A 24 2.78 -3.41 -2.70
CA ARG A 24 3.78 -3.16 -1.66
C ARG A 24 4.31 -1.75 -1.86
N PHE A 25 4.45 -1.01 -0.78
CA PHE A 25 5.05 0.31 -0.83
C PHE A 25 6.26 0.38 0.09
N ASP A 26 7.44 0.57 -0.48
CA ASP A 26 8.71 0.69 0.23
C ASP A 26 8.98 2.16 0.52
N VAL A 27 8.97 2.55 1.80
CA VAL A 27 9.17 3.95 2.21
C VAL A 27 10.64 4.33 2.07
N GLN A 28 10.90 5.42 1.35
CA GLN A 28 12.23 5.99 1.14
C GLN A 28 12.42 7.34 1.84
N GLU A 29 11.34 8.07 2.06
CA GLU A 29 11.31 9.32 2.82
C GLU A 29 9.94 9.48 3.49
N ALA A 30 9.90 10.12 4.65
CA ALA A 30 8.66 10.38 5.38
C ALA A 30 8.72 11.77 6.02
N VAL A 31 7.60 12.49 6.00
CA VAL A 31 7.46 13.82 6.60
C VAL A 31 6.13 13.95 7.32
N VAL A 32 6.09 14.67 8.44
CA VAL A 32 4.84 14.99 9.13
C VAL A 32 4.05 15.99 8.28
N GLU A 33 2.76 15.71 8.09
CA GLU A 33 1.84 16.60 7.40
C GLU A 33 0.47 16.57 8.06
N GLY A 34 0.09 17.68 8.69
CA GLY A 34 -1.17 17.78 9.43
C GLY A 34 -1.20 16.79 10.61
N ASP A 35 -2.20 15.90 10.60
CA ASP A 35 -2.43 14.85 11.59
C ASP A 35 -1.88 13.48 11.17
N GLY A 36 -1.18 13.39 10.04
CA GLY A 36 -0.62 12.17 9.50
C GLY A 36 0.81 12.32 9.00
N VAL A 37 1.26 11.33 8.23
CA VAL A 37 2.59 11.28 7.62
C VAL A 37 2.45 11.14 6.11
N ALA A 38 3.14 11.99 5.36
CA ALA A 38 3.34 11.78 3.93
C ALA A 38 4.60 10.92 3.73
N ALA A 39 4.42 9.76 3.12
CA ALA A 39 5.48 8.81 2.81
C ALA A 39 5.76 8.79 1.31
N PHE A 40 7.00 9.04 0.94
CA PHE A 40 7.50 8.97 -0.42
C PHE A 40 8.28 7.67 -0.61
N GLY A 41 8.11 7.03 -1.75
CA GLY A 41 8.73 5.75 -1.99
C GLY A 41 8.30 5.08 -3.27
N VAL A 42 8.54 3.77 -3.34
CA VAL A 42 8.33 2.95 -4.52
C VAL A 42 7.13 2.04 -4.30
N LEU A 43 6.14 2.13 -5.19
CA LEU A 43 4.97 1.27 -5.23
C LEU A 43 5.17 0.13 -6.23
N ALA A 44 5.29 -1.09 -5.71
CA ALA A 44 5.20 -2.31 -6.49
C ALA A 44 3.73 -2.78 -6.58
N GLY A 45 3.31 -3.22 -7.76
CA GLY A 45 1.93 -3.65 -8.01
C GLY A 45 0.99 -2.48 -8.28
N ARG A 46 -0.30 -2.65 -8.00
CA ARG A 46 -1.32 -1.63 -8.26
C ARG A 46 -2.11 -1.31 -7.00
N PHE A 47 -1.95 -0.08 -6.53
CA PHE A 47 -2.76 0.43 -5.43
C PHE A 47 -4.23 0.55 -5.88
N PRO A 48 -5.20 0.04 -5.08
CA PRO A 48 -6.61 -0.02 -5.50
C PRO A 48 -7.34 1.35 -5.51
N GLY A 49 -6.67 2.42 -5.07
CA GLY A 49 -7.20 3.78 -5.03
C GLY A 49 -8.03 4.04 -3.77
N GLY A 50 -8.38 5.31 -3.52
CA GLY A 50 -9.05 5.72 -2.29
C GLY A 50 -8.23 5.43 -1.03
N THR A 51 -8.89 5.41 0.13
CA THR A 51 -8.28 5.01 1.40
C THR A 51 -8.35 3.50 1.56
N GLN A 52 -7.25 2.88 1.97
CA GLN A 52 -7.09 1.45 2.13
C GLN A 52 -6.53 1.11 3.51
N PRO A 53 -7.01 0.03 4.15
CA PRO A 53 -6.34 -0.51 5.32
C PRO A 53 -5.01 -1.15 4.90
N ALA A 54 -3.96 -0.88 5.68
CA ALA A 54 -2.64 -1.43 5.46
C ALA A 54 -1.98 -1.87 6.77
N GLU A 55 -0.99 -2.74 6.64
CA GLU A 55 -0.05 -3.10 7.67
C GLU A 55 1.26 -2.36 7.41
N LEU A 56 1.74 -1.63 8.41
CA LEU A 56 3.04 -0.97 8.43
C LEU A 56 4.05 -1.87 9.14
N HIS A 57 5.06 -2.29 8.39
CA HIS A 57 6.14 -3.16 8.83
C HIS A 57 7.43 -2.34 8.90
N ARG A 58 8.16 -2.43 10.01
CA ARG A 58 9.46 -1.77 10.16
C ARG A 58 10.43 -2.71 10.87
N ALA A 59 11.67 -2.76 10.39
CA ALA A 59 12.71 -3.56 11.03
C ALA A 59 12.87 -3.15 12.51
N GLY A 60 12.87 -4.13 13.41
CA GLY A 60 12.91 -3.91 14.86
C GLY A 60 11.54 -3.91 15.55
N HIS A 61 10.43 -4.03 14.80
CA HIS A 61 9.10 -4.22 15.37
C HIS A 61 8.56 -5.60 14.98
N ASP A 62 8.22 -6.42 15.98
CA ASP A 62 7.72 -7.78 15.78
C ASP A 62 6.25 -7.83 15.30
N THR A 63 5.49 -6.77 15.61
CA THR A 63 4.07 -6.67 15.28
C THR A 63 3.86 -5.53 14.28
N PRO A 64 3.22 -5.78 13.12
CA PRO A 64 2.88 -4.71 12.20
C PRO A 64 1.82 -3.78 12.79
N LEU A 65 1.93 -2.49 12.49
CA LEU A 65 0.94 -1.49 12.90
C LEU A 65 -0.18 -1.41 11.85
N ALA A 66 -1.43 -1.52 12.28
CA ALA A 66 -2.57 -1.30 11.40
C ALA A 66 -2.78 0.20 11.15
N VAL A 67 -2.80 0.61 9.89
CA VAL A 67 -2.91 2.02 9.47
C VAL A 67 -3.92 2.18 8.33
N GLN A 68 -4.31 3.42 8.05
CA GLN A 68 -5.05 3.76 6.84
C GLN A 68 -4.13 4.52 5.88
N VAL A 69 -4.15 4.15 4.61
CA VAL A 69 -3.30 4.76 3.58
C VAL A 69 -4.10 5.22 2.38
N ALA A 70 -3.75 6.36 1.81
CA ALA A 70 -4.35 6.88 0.58
C ALA A 70 -3.27 7.51 -0.31
N PRO A 71 -3.45 7.55 -1.65
CA PRO A 71 -2.57 8.34 -2.50
C PRO A 71 -2.67 9.81 -2.13
N HIS A 72 -1.52 10.43 -1.87
CA HIS A 72 -1.45 11.87 -1.59
C HIS A 72 -1.56 12.67 -2.90
N TYR A 73 -0.86 12.19 -3.93
CA TYR A 73 -0.98 12.68 -5.30
C TYR A 73 -1.54 11.59 -6.22
N PRO A 74 -2.11 11.96 -7.39
CA PRO A 74 -2.54 10.98 -8.38
C PRO A 74 -1.41 10.03 -8.77
N LEU A 75 -1.69 8.72 -8.71
CA LEU A 75 -0.70 7.71 -9.05
C LEU A 75 -0.41 7.69 -10.56
N SER A 76 0.87 7.62 -10.90
CA SER A 76 1.32 7.47 -12.28
C SER A 76 1.40 6.00 -12.67
N SER A 77 1.01 5.67 -13.90
CA SER A 77 1.29 4.34 -14.49
C SER A 77 2.66 4.26 -15.17
N ARG A 78 3.40 5.38 -15.22
CA ARG A 78 4.68 5.51 -15.93
C ARG A 78 5.89 5.50 -14.99
N SER A 79 5.68 5.72 -13.70
CA SER A 79 6.72 5.65 -12.67
C SER A 79 6.20 4.80 -11.50
N PRO A 80 7.05 3.98 -10.87
CA PRO A 80 6.70 3.31 -9.63
C PRO A 80 6.78 4.27 -8.42
N ASP A 81 7.32 5.47 -8.59
CA ASP A 81 7.38 6.46 -7.52
C ASP A 81 5.97 6.91 -7.13
N ALA A 82 5.69 6.90 -5.83
CA ALA A 82 4.40 7.31 -5.29
C ALA A 82 4.59 8.06 -3.96
N CYS A 83 3.58 8.87 -3.64
CA CYS A 83 3.43 9.49 -2.34
C CYS A 83 2.11 9.00 -1.73
N LEU A 84 2.18 8.35 -0.57
CA LEU A 84 1.03 7.89 0.19
C LEU A 84 0.92 8.71 1.47
N ARG A 85 -0.30 9.15 1.79
CA ARG A 85 -0.65 9.65 3.12
C ARG A 85 -0.92 8.45 4.02
N VAL A 86 -0.32 8.45 5.21
CA VAL A 86 -0.45 7.41 6.24
C VAL A 86 -1.10 8.05 7.47
N ASP A 87 -2.30 7.57 7.79
CA ASP A 87 -3.07 8.01 8.95
C ASP A 87 -2.93 7.00 10.09
N GLY A 88 -2.83 7.50 11.32
CA GLY A 88 -2.73 6.67 12.53
C GLY A 88 -1.34 6.17 12.87
N ALA A 89 -0.29 6.67 12.21
CA ALA A 89 1.11 6.34 12.49
C ALA A 89 1.91 7.60 12.86
N GLN A 90 2.94 7.45 13.69
CA GLN A 90 3.90 8.52 13.94
C GLN A 90 4.99 8.53 12.86
N LEU A 91 5.70 9.65 12.71
CA LEU A 91 6.80 9.76 11.74
C LEU A 91 7.83 8.64 11.92
N ASP A 92 8.19 8.33 13.17
CA ASP A 92 9.16 7.28 13.45
C ASP A 92 8.66 5.90 12.99
N ASP A 93 7.36 5.61 13.05
CA ASP A 93 6.83 4.32 12.59
C ASP A 93 6.97 4.17 11.07
N VAL A 94 6.81 5.28 10.34
CA VAL A 94 6.77 5.33 8.88
C VAL A 94 8.14 5.59 8.27
N ALA A 95 9.08 6.16 9.02
CA ALA A 95 10.41 6.48 8.53
C ALA A 95 11.11 5.23 7.96
N PRO A 96 11.96 5.41 6.93
CA PRO A 96 12.73 4.31 6.37
C PRO A 96 13.42 3.45 7.45
N PRO A 97 13.52 2.13 7.26
CA PRO A 97 13.17 1.36 6.06
C PRO A 97 11.75 0.73 6.14
N ALA A 98 10.72 1.49 6.51
CA ALA A 98 9.37 0.94 6.65
C ALA A 98 8.76 0.46 5.32
N VAL A 99 7.84 -0.49 5.41
CA VAL A 99 7.14 -1.13 4.29
C VAL A 99 5.65 -1.17 4.61
N LEU A 100 4.83 -0.74 3.66
CA LEU A 100 3.38 -0.85 3.73
C LEU A 100 2.90 -2.01 2.84
N LEU A 101 2.06 -2.86 3.41
CA LEU A 101 1.40 -3.99 2.75
C LEU A 101 -0.12 -3.88 2.94
N PRO A 102 -0.94 -4.42 2.02
CA PRO A 102 -2.37 -4.56 2.25
C PRO A 102 -2.64 -5.33 3.55
N SER A 103 -3.64 -4.92 4.33
CA SER A 103 -4.02 -5.67 5.53
C SER A 103 -4.43 -7.11 5.20
N GLY A 104 -4.01 -8.06 6.03
CA GLY A 104 -4.31 -9.48 5.83
C GLY A 104 -3.40 -10.18 4.81
N CYS A 105 -2.32 -9.53 4.35
CA CYS A 105 -1.31 -10.16 3.49
C CYS A 105 -0.57 -11.31 4.21
N ASN A 106 -0.64 -11.37 5.54
CA ASN A 106 -0.07 -12.45 6.34
C ASN A 106 -0.90 -13.77 6.38
N SER A 107 -1.82 -13.98 5.44
CA SER A 107 -2.45 -15.31 5.23
C SER A 107 -1.50 -16.34 4.61
N GLY A 108 -0.24 -15.98 4.36
CA GLY A 108 0.86 -16.89 4.01
C GLY A 108 1.37 -17.76 5.17
N GLN A 109 0.54 -18.07 6.17
CA GLN A 109 0.82 -19.18 7.08
C GLN A 109 0.59 -20.48 6.29
N ALA A 110 1.69 -20.97 5.74
CA ALA A 110 1.94 -22.33 5.25
C ALA A 110 0.74 -23.29 5.30
N ASP A 111 0.10 -23.51 4.16
CA ASP A 111 -0.52 -24.80 3.88
C ASP A 111 0.64 -25.79 3.65
N ARG A 112 1.06 -26.43 4.74
CA ARG A 112 1.94 -27.61 4.76
C ARG A 112 1.13 -28.81 5.22
#